data_AF-A0A5Q0LQK2-F1
#
_entry.id   AF-A0A5Q0LQK2-F1
#
_cell.length_a   1.000
_cell.length_b   1.000
_cell.length_c   1.000
_cell.angle_alpha   90.00
_cell.angle_beta   90.00
_cell.angle_gamma   90.00
#
_symmetry.space_group_name_H-M   'P 1'
#
loop_
_entity.id
_entity.type
_entity.pdbx_description
1 polymer ?
#
loop_
_entity_poly.entity_id
_entity_poly.type
_entity_poly.pdbx_seq_one_letter_code
_entity_poly.pdbx_strand_id
1 'polypeptide(L)' 'MAKPDDLKLSDFTLVEMARMGVLLGRMAKRGIADDGTGNVDLSDLQRRAERIEKTALRRKAKK' A
#
# COMPACT_ATOMS: atom_id res chain seq x y z
N MET A 1 1.50 19.02 4.02
CA MET A 1 2.03 17.64 3.87
C MET A 1 1.14 16.92 2.90
N ALA A 2 1.67 16.45 1.77
CA ALA A 2 0.89 15.67 0.81
C ALA A 2 0.40 14.39 1.48
N LYS A 3 -0.91 14.15 1.45
CA LYS A 3 -1.52 12.96 2.03
C LYS A 3 -1.36 11.77 1.07
N PRO A 4 -1.42 10.51 1.53
CA PRO A 4 -1.47 9.35 0.64
C PRO A 4 -2.59 9.49 -0.41
N ASP A 5 -3.68 10.16 -0.04
CA ASP A 5 -4.83 10.48 -0.89
C ASP A 5 -4.48 11.39 -2.09
N ASP A 6 -3.35 12.10 -2.04
CA ASP A 6 -2.85 12.94 -3.13
C ASP A 6 -1.99 12.15 -4.15
N LEU A 7 -1.73 10.86 -3.93
CA LEU A 7 -1.00 10.00 -4.86
C LEU A 7 -1.92 9.48 -5.95
N LYS A 8 -1.56 9.75 -7.21
CA LYS A 8 -2.19 9.09 -8.37
C LYS A 8 -1.42 7.84 -8.74
N LEU A 9 -2.07 6.89 -9.42
CA LEU A 9 -1.40 5.72 -9.99
C LEU A 9 -0.19 6.10 -10.88
N SER A 10 -0.25 7.25 -11.55
CA SER A 10 0.85 7.80 -12.36
C SER A 10 2.08 8.25 -11.56
N ASP A 11 1.95 8.46 -10.25
CA ASP A 11 3.05 8.86 -9.37
C ASP A 11 3.90 7.66 -8.93
N PHE A 12 3.36 6.44 -9.09
CA PHE A 12 4.07 5.19 -8.82
C PHE A 12 4.84 4.72 -10.05
N THR A 13 6.00 4.10 -9.80
CA THR A 13 6.67 3.31 -10.84
C THR A 13 5.93 1.99 -11.08
N LEU A 14 6.14 1.38 -12.24
CA LEU A 14 5.58 0.05 -12.57
C LEU A 14 5.89 -1.00 -11.49
N VAL A 15 7.09 -0.97 -10.92
CA VAL A 15 7.52 -1.90 -9.86
C VAL A 15 6.78 -1.63 -8.55
N GLU A 16 6.60 -0.36 -8.17
CA GLU A 16 5.86 0.01 -6.96
C GLU A 16 4.38 -0.33 -7.09
N MET A 17 3.79 -0.12 -8.26
CA MET A 17 2.41 -0.48 -8.56
C MET A 17 2.20 -1.99 -8.47
N ALA A 18 3.11 -2.80 -9.05
CA ALA A 18 3.06 -4.25 -8.93
C ALA A 18 3.18 -4.72 -7.46
N ARG A 19 4.09 -4.11 -6.68
CA ARG A 19 4.24 -4.43 -5.25
C ARG A 19 3.00 -4.06 -4.44
N MET A 20 2.40 -2.90 -4.70
CA MET A 20 1.13 -2.49 -4.07
C MET A 20 0.01 -3.47 -4.40
N GLY A 21 -0.13 -3.87 -5.67
CA GLY A 21 -1.12 -4.87 -6.08
C GLY A 21 -0.94 -6.22 -5.38
N VAL A 22 0.30 -6.70 -5.22
CA VAL A 22 0.58 -7.94 -4.48
C VAL A 22 0.26 -7.80 -2.99
N LEU A 23 0.59 -6.65 -2.37
CA LEU A 23 0.27 -6.41 -0.97
C LEU A 23 -1.23 -6.32 -0.74
N LEU A 24 -1.95 -5.61 -1.59
CA LEU A 24 -3.42 -5.53 -1.57
C LEU A 24 -4.05 -6.89 -1.77
N GLY A 25 -3.57 -7.69 -2.73
CA GLY A 25 -4.06 -9.06 -2.93
C GLY A 25 -3.82 -9.96 -1.72
N ARG A 26 -2.67 -9.82 -1.05
CA ARG A 26 -2.38 -10.54 0.20
C ARG A 26 -3.25 -10.07 1.36
N MET A 27 -3.50 -8.76 1.48
CA MET A 27 -4.40 -8.19 2.49
C MET A 27 -5.84 -8.64 2.24
N ALA A 28 -6.31 -8.62 1.00
CA ALA A 28 -7.63 -9.12 0.63
C ALA A 28 -7.76 -10.63 0.91
N LYS A 29 -6.75 -11.44 0.53
CA LYS A 29 -6.74 -12.88 0.85
C LYS A 29 -6.79 -13.12 2.36
N ARG A 30 -6.02 -12.34 3.13
CA ARG A 30 -6.00 -12.40 4.59
C ARG A 30 -7.30 -11.91 5.22
N GLY A 31 -7.90 -10.84 4.69
CA GLY A 31 -9.17 -10.29 5.15
C GLY A 31 -10.38 -11.15 4.78
N ILE A 32 -10.29 -11.96 3.72
CA ILE A 32 -11.28 -13.02 3.43
C ILE A 32 -11.11 -14.20 4.38
N ALA A 33 -9.87 -14.52 4.76
CA ALA A 33 -9.58 -15.54 5.76
C ALA A 33 -9.90 -15.08 7.20
N ASP A 34 -9.99 -13.78 7.41
CA ASP A 34 -10.53 -13.16 8.62
C ASP A 34 -12.06 -13.24 8.54
N ASP A 35 -12.63 -14.18 9.27
CA ASP A 35 -14.07 -14.44 9.41
C ASP A 35 -14.81 -13.34 10.22
N GLY A 36 -14.30 -12.10 10.18
CA GLY A 36 -14.77 -10.97 10.98
C GLY A 36 -14.28 -10.98 12.43
N THR A 37 -13.36 -11.88 12.79
CA THR A 37 -12.83 -12.00 14.15
C THR A 37 -11.65 -11.07 14.45
N GLY A 38 -11.04 -10.45 13.44
CA GLY A 38 -9.90 -9.55 13.60
C GLY A 38 -8.61 -10.27 14.01
N ASN A 39 -8.55 -11.60 13.85
CA ASN A 39 -7.40 -12.42 14.24
C ASN A 39 -6.28 -12.39 13.19
N VAL A 40 -6.56 -11.89 11.98
CA VAL A 40 -5.56 -11.82 10.93
C VAL A 40 -4.83 -10.47 10.97
N ASP A 41 -3.57 -10.49 11.42
CA ASP A 41 -2.73 -9.30 11.42
C ASP A 41 -2.39 -8.84 9.98
N LEU A 42 -2.93 -7.66 9.64
CA LEU A 42 -2.67 -6.94 8.39
C LEU A 42 -1.62 -5.83 8.56
N SER A 43 -1.20 -5.54 9.80
CA SER A 43 -0.34 -4.39 10.14
C SER A 43 0.99 -4.43 9.40
N ASP A 44 1.62 -5.61 9.25
CA ASP A 44 2.86 -5.72 8.48
C ASP A 44 2.66 -5.39 6.99
N LEU A 45 1.55 -5.84 6.40
CA LEU A 45 1.25 -5.60 4.99
C LEU A 45 0.89 -4.12 4.75
N GLN A 46 0.13 -3.52 5.66
CA GLN A 46 -0.19 -2.08 5.63
C GLN A 46 1.08 -1.23 5.78
N ARG A 47 1.96 -1.54 6.74
CA ARG A 47 3.26 -0.85 6.90
C ARG A 47 4.17 -0.96 5.68
N ARG A 48 4.04 -2.03 4.89
CA ARG A 48 4.78 -2.17 3.61
C ARG A 48 4.16 -1.30 2.52
N ALA A 49 2.83 -1.24 2.44
CA ALA A 49 2.12 -0.37 1.51
C ALA A 49 2.44 1.10 1.80
N GLU A 50 2.34 1.54 3.05
CA GLU A 50 2.69 2.89 3.48
C GLU A 50 4.13 3.29 3.15
N ARG A 51 5.08 2.34 3.20
CA ARG A 51 6.47 2.60 2.82
C ARG A 51 6.62 2.90 1.33
N ILE A 52 5.83 2.21 0.49
CA ILE A 52 5.81 2.45 -0.95
C ILE A 52 5.18 3.82 -1.24
N GLU A 53 4.05 4.12 -0.61
CA GLU A 53 3.38 5.43 -0.72
C GLU A 53 4.29 6.57 -0.27
N LYS A 54 4.97 6.45 0.88
CA LYS A 54 5.95 7.45 1.35
C LYS A 54 7.10 7.63 0.37
N THR A 55 7.54 6.57 -0.31
CA THR A 55 8.60 6.65 -1.32
C THR A 55 8.11 7.41 -2.56
N ALA A 56 6.89 7.11 -3.04
CA ALA A 56 6.26 7.83 -4.13
C ALA A 56 6.05 9.31 -3.78
N LEU A 57 5.56 9.62 -2.57
CA LEU A 57 5.40 10.99 -2.08
C LEU A 57 6.72 11.75 -2.05
N ARG A 58 7.80 11.13 -1.57
CA ARG A 58 9.15 11.73 -1.58
C ARG A 58 9.65 12.00 -2.99
N ARG A 59 9.36 11.11 -3.95
CA ARG A 59 9.73 11.32 -5.36
C ARG A 59 8.94 12.46 -5.98
N LYS A 60 7.63 12.51 -5.74
CA LYS A 60 6.74 13.59 -6.18
C LYS A 60 7.16 14.94 -5.61
N ALA A 61 7.51 14.99 -4.33
CA ALA A 61 7.98 16.23 -3.68
C ALA A 61 9.37 16.70 -4.15
N LYS A 62 10.15 15.82 -4.79
CA LYS A 62 11.45 16.17 -5.40
C LYS A 62 11.34 16.59 -6.86
N LYS A 63 10.17 16.41 -7.49
CA LYS A 63 9.92 16.72 -8.89
C LYS A 63 9.22 18.07 -8.98
#